data_AF-A0AAJ0M1R3-F1
#
_entry.id   AF-A0AAJ0M1R3-F1
#
_cell.length_a   1.000
_cell.length_b   1.000
_cell.length_c   1.000
_cell.angle_alpha   90.00
_cell.angle_beta   90.00
_cell.angle_gamma   90.00
#
_symmetry.space_group_name_H-M   'P 1'
#
loop_
_entity.id
_entity.type
_entity.pdbx_description
1 polymer ?
#
loop_
_entity_poly.entity_id
_entity_poly.type
_entity_poly.pdbx_seq_one_letter_code
_entity_poly.pdbx_strand_id
1 'polypeptide(L)'
;MSVITYAVEHLKVKHIVVCGHYGCGGVKAAMTPKDLGLLNPWLRNIRDVYRLHEKELDAIADEEARYNRLVELNVYEQCRNVVKTASVQQSYAKNKFPVVHGWVFGFQDGLLKDLQVDFPGMLRDIQKIYNLTDSSA
;
A
#
# COMPACT_ATOMS: atom_id res chain seq x y z
N MET A 1 2.99 12.38 -4.77
CA MET A 1 1.52 12.63 -4.78
C MET A 1 0.99 13.13 -6.10
N SER A 2 1.72 13.97 -6.85
CA SER A 2 1.29 14.50 -8.16
C SER A 2 0.81 13.44 -9.17
N VAL A 3 1.50 12.30 -9.27
CA VAL A 3 1.14 11.24 -10.24
C VAL A 3 -0.25 10.64 -10.01
N ILE A 4 -0.66 10.46 -8.74
CA ILE A 4 -1.99 9.92 -8.41
C ILE A 4 -3.05 10.96 -8.78
N THR A 5 -2.88 12.21 -8.36
CA THR A 5 -3.78 13.31 -8.73
C THR A 5 -3.94 13.40 -10.24
N TYR A 6 -2.84 13.37 -11.00
CA TYR A 6 -2.91 13.46 -12.45
C TYR A 6 -3.66 12.29 -13.09
N ALA A 7 -3.32 11.05 -12.70
CA ALA A 7 -3.98 9.86 -13.22
C ALA A 7 -5.49 9.85 -12.93
N VAL A 8 -5.88 10.27 -11.72
CA VAL A 8 -7.29 10.25 -11.30
C VAL A 8 -8.07 11.43 -11.86
N GLU A 9 -7.56 12.64 -11.73
CA GLU A 9 -8.30 13.86 -12.04
C GLU A 9 -8.22 14.25 -13.52
N HIS A 10 -7.14 13.94 -14.21
CA HIS A 10 -6.97 14.31 -15.62
C HIS A 10 -7.15 13.11 -16.56
N LEU A 11 -6.55 11.96 -16.26
CA LEU A 11 -6.67 10.77 -17.12
C LEU A 11 -7.91 9.92 -16.81
N LYS A 12 -8.58 10.14 -15.68
CA LYS A 12 -9.80 9.42 -15.26
C LYS A 12 -9.63 7.90 -15.24
N VAL A 13 -8.45 7.43 -14.81
CA VAL A 13 -8.12 5.99 -14.75
C VAL A 13 -9.15 5.23 -13.91
N LYS A 14 -9.48 3.99 -14.32
CA LYS A 14 -10.46 3.15 -13.63
C LYS A 14 -9.87 2.30 -12.51
N HIS A 15 -8.57 2.06 -12.60
CA HIS A 15 -7.85 1.20 -11.68
C HIS A 15 -6.53 1.84 -11.29
N ILE A 16 -6.18 1.66 -10.02
CA ILE A 16 -4.82 1.90 -9.52
C ILE A 16 -4.33 0.58 -8.96
N VAL A 17 -3.13 0.17 -9.34
CA VAL A 17 -2.50 -1.03 -8.82
C VAL A 17 -1.25 -0.61 -8.04
N VAL A 18 -1.18 -1.01 -6.78
CA VAL A 18 0.07 -1.05 -6.02
C VAL A 18 0.64 -2.45 -6.18
N CYS A 19 1.76 -2.57 -6.87
CA CYS A 19 2.41 -3.86 -7.10
C CYS A 19 3.72 -3.92 -6.30
N GLY A 20 3.79 -4.85 -5.35
CA GLY A 20 5.02 -5.27 -4.71
C GLY A 20 5.60 -6.50 -5.43
N HIS A 21 6.70 -7.02 -4.90
CA HIS A 21 7.29 -8.24 -5.42
C HIS A 21 8.08 -8.97 -4.34
N TYR A 22 8.03 -10.31 -4.36
CA TYR A 22 8.88 -11.11 -3.48
C TYR A 22 10.35 -10.89 -3.83
N GLY A 23 11.24 -11.01 -2.84
CA GLY A 23 12.65 -10.68 -3.05
C GLY A 23 12.96 -9.17 -3.18
N CYS A 24 12.04 -8.28 -2.78
CA CYS A 24 12.28 -6.84 -2.70
C CYS A 24 13.49 -6.42 -1.85
N GLY A 25 14.60 -6.07 -2.52
CA GLY A 25 15.82 -5.60 -1.89
C GLY A 25 15.63 -4.35 -1.00
N GLY A 26 14.66 -3.49 -1.30
CA GLY A 26 14.31 -2.34 -0.46
C GLY A 26 13.71 -2.75 0.90
N VAL A 27 12.78 -3.71 0.89
CA VAL A 27 12.20 -4.25 2.14
C VAL A 27 13.27 -4.99 2.94
N LYS A 28 14.13 -5.77 2.28
CA LYS A 28 15.26 -6.45 2.94
C LYS A 28 16.25 -5.46 3.57
N ALA A 29 16.59 -4.39 2.85
CA ALA A 29 17.48 -3.34 3.35
C ALA A 29 16.85 -2.58 4.54
N ALA A 30 15.53 -2.35 4.53
CA ALA A 30 14.84 -1.71 5.64
C ALA A 30 14.97 -2.48 6.95
N MET A 31 14.98 -3.81 6.89
CA MET A 31 15.12 -4.71 8.04
C MET A 31 16.57 -4.90 8.51
N THR A 32 17.55 -4.40 7.76
CA THR A 32 18.95 -4.47 8.17
C THR A 32 19.29 -3.27 9.07
N PRO A 33 19.76 -3.48 10.32
CA PRO A 33 20.11 -2.39 11.24
C PRO A 33 21.47 -1.77 10.89
N LYS A 34 21.54 -1.09 9.74
CA LYS A 34 22.72 -0.36 9.24
C LYS A 34 22.33 1.06 8.85
N ASP A 35 23.28 1.97 8.97
CA ASP A 35 23.14 3.33 8.43
C ASP A 35 23.32 3.28 6.90
N LEU A 36 22.25 3.60 6.18
CA LEU A 36 22.21 3.67 4.71
C LEU A 36 22.11 5.12 4.20
N GLY A 37 22.48 6.09 5.04
CA GLY A 37 22.50 7.52 4.71
C GLY A 37 21.14 8.06 4.28
N LEU A 38 21.07 8.61 3.06
CA LEU A 38 19.88 9.22 2.49
C LEU A 38 18.69 8.26 2.35
N LEU A 39 18.95 6.95 2.34
CA LEU A 39 17.89 5.94 2.27
C LEU A 39 17.17 5.74 3.61
N ASN A 40 17.77 6.11 4.74
CA ASN A 40 17.22 5.83 6.06
C ASN A 40 15.80 6.39 6.25
N PRO A 41 15.49 7.65 5.91
CA PRO A 41 14.14 8.19 6.09
C PRO A 41 13.12 7.53 5.15
N TRP A 42 13.55 7.13 3.95
CA TRP A 42 12.69 6.43 3.00
C TRP A 42 12.34 5.03 3.52
N LEU A 43 13.35 4.25 3.90
CA LEU A 43 13.20 2.89 4.42
C LEU A 43 12.52 2.85 5.78
N ARG A 44 12.54 3.94 6.55
CA ARG A 44 11.80 4.07 7.81
C ARG A 44 10.31 3.80 7.62
N ASN A 45 9.71 4.18 6.49
CA ASN A 45 8.29 3.90 6.22
C ASN A 45 7.98 2.40 6.21
N ILE A 46 8.91 1.55 5.75
CA ILE A 46 8.75 0.09 5.78
C ILE A 46 8.90 -0.44 7.21
N ARG A 47 9.81 0.15 8.00
CA ARG A 47 9.95 -0.17 9.44
C ARG A 47 8.69 0.20 10.22
N ASP A 48 8.01 1.28 9.83
CA ASP A 48 6.71 1.64 10.40
C ASP A 48 5.62 0.64 10.03
N VAL A 49 5.63 0.08 8.81
CA VAL A 49 4.75 -1.05 8.45
C VAL A 49 5.01 -2.24 9.36
N TYR A 50 6.28 -2.61 9.59
CA TYR A 50 6.62 -3.68 10.53
C TYR A 50 6.02 -3.41 11.91
N ARG A 51 6.23 -2.22 12.45
CA ARG A 51 5.72 -1.81 13.77
C ARG A 51 4.19 -1.87 13.86
N LEU A 52 3.47 -1.53 12.80
CA LEU A 52 2.00 -1.61 12.77
C LEU A 52 1.49 -3.06 12.86
N HIS A 53 2.28 -4.03 12.39
CA HIS A 53 1.92 -5.45 12.31
C HIS A 53 2.87 -6.34 13.11
N GLU A 54 3.52 -5.78 14.13
CA GLU A 54 4.62 -6.41 14.88
C GLU A 54 4.22 -7.78 15.43
N LYS A 55 3.04 -7.86 16.07
CA LYS A 55 2.52 -9.12 16.63
C LYS A 55 2.34 -10.22 15.58
N GLU A 56 1.88 -9.87 14.38
CA GLU A 56 1.68 -10.83 13.30
C GLU A 56 3.02 -11.29 12.72
N LEU A 57 3.94 -10.36 12.50
CA LEU A 57 5.25 -10.65 11.91
C LEU A 57 6.15 -11.42 12.88
N ASP A 58 6.18 -11.06 14.15
CA ASP A 58 6.98 -11.73 15.18
C ASP A 58 6.49 -13.17 15.44
N ALA A 59 5.20 -13.44 15.22
CA ALA A 59 4.64 -14.78 15.35
C ALA A 59 5.09 -15.75 14.22
N ILE A 60 5.58 -15.24 13.10
CA ILE A 60 6.11 -16.06 12.00
C ILE A 60 7.56 -16.40 12.31
N ALA A 61 7.88 -17.66 12.60
CA ALA A 61 9.23 -18.06 13.00
C ALA A 61 10.26 -17.98 11.85
N ASP A 62 9.86 -18.43 10.66
CA ASP A 62 10.73 -18.45 9.48
C ASP A 62 10.99 -17.05 8.94
N GLU A 63 12.26 -16.69 8.77
CA GLU A 63 12.65 -15.33 8.39
C GLU A 63 12.22 -14.99 6.96
N GLU A 64 12.31 -15.94 6.02
CA GLU A 64 11.89 -15.73 4.64
C GLU A 64 10.37 -15.56 4.53
N ALA A 65 9.59 -16.37 5.25
CA ALA A 65 8.14 -16.24 5.34
C ALA A 65 7.75 -14.90 5.99
N ARG A 66 8.42 -14.48 7.07
CA ARG A 66 8.17 -13.18 7.70
C ARG A 66 8.50 -12.03 6.75
N TYR A 67 9.60 -12.14 6.02
CA TYR A 67 9.99 -11.18 5.01
C TYR A 67 8.98 -11.08 3.86
N ASN A 68 8.55 -12.22 3.30
CA ASN A 68 7.52 -12.26 2.27
C ASN A 68 6.20 -11.68 2.77
N ARG A 69 5.85 -11.94 4.03
CA ARG A 69 4.67 -11.34 4.66
C ARG A 69 4.79 -9.82 4.81
N LEU A 70 5.96 -9.31 5.19
CA LEU A 70 6.21 -7.86 5.26
C LEU A 70 6.08 -7.19 3.88
N VAL A 71 6.48 -7.85 2.79
CA VAL A 71 6.24 -7.36 1.43
C VAL A 71 4.75 -7.21 1.16
N GLU A 72 3.94 -8.22 1.49
CA GLU A 72 2.48 -8.20 1.31
C GLU A 72 1.81 -7.09 2.14
N LEU A 73 2.18 -6.99 3.42
CA LEU A 73 1.68 -5.94 4.30
C LEU A 73 2.08 -4.56 3.83
N ASN A 74 3.31 -4.39 3.32
CA ASN A 74 3.73 -3.11 2.76
C ASN A 74 2.89 -2.71 1.55
N VAL A 75 2.54 -3.64 0.65
CA VAL A 75 1.60 -3.37 -0.46
C VAL A 75 0.25 -2.95 0.09
N TYR A 76 -0.30 -3.70 1.04
CA TYR A 76 -1.59 -3.37 1.69
C TYR A 76 -1.57 -1.95 2.30
N GLU A 77 -0.51 -1.58 3.00
CA GLU A 77 -0.39 -0.25 3.62
C GLU A 77 -0.19 0.87 2.61
N GLN A 78 0.48 0.60 1.49
CA GLN A 78 0.55 1.55 0.39
C GLN A 78 -0.79 1.69 -0.33
N CYS A 79 -1.57 0.62 -0.51
CA CYS A 79 -2.96 0.72 -0.98
C CYS A 79 -3.76 1.64 -0.06
N ARG A 80 -3.67 1.45 1.26
CA ARG A 80 -4.35 2.32 2.23
C ARG A 80 -3.92 3.77 2.11
N ASN A 81 -2.64 4.04 1.87
CA ASN A 81 -2.15 5.40 1.65
C ASN A 81 -2.69 6.03 0.34
N VAL A 82 -2.88 5.24 -0.71
CA VAL A 82 -3.56 5.68 -1.95
C VAL A 82 -5.04 6.00 -1.68
N VAL A 83 -5.75 5.15 -0.94
CA VAL A 83 -7.17 5.36 -0.60
C VAL A 83 -7.39 6.63 0.22
N LYS A 84 -6.44 7.01 1.09
CA LYS A 84 -6.51 8.25 1.88
C LYS A 84 -6.52 9.51 1.01
N THR A 85 -6.04 9.47 -0.22
CA THR A 85 -5.90 10.66 -1.06
C THR A 85 -7.24 11.28 -1.43
N ALA A 86 -7.31 12.62 -1.39
CA ALA A 86 -8.53 13.35 -1.75
C ALA A 86 -9.02 13.02 -3.16
N SER A 87 -8.11 12.95 -4.13
CA SER A 87 -8.43 12.63 -5.52
C SER A 87 -9.12 11.27 -5.67
N VAL A 88 -8.62 10.23 -4.98
CA VAL A 88 -9.24 8.89 -5.00
C VAL A 88 -10.60 8.91 -4.30
N GLN A 89 -10.71 9.48 -3.11
CA GLN A 89 -11.98 9.52 -2.37
C GLN A 89 -13.08 10.25 -3.15
N GLN A 90 -12.79 11.46 -3.63
CA GLN A 90 -13.75 12.31 -4.35
C GLN A 90 -14.14 11.69 -5.70
N SER A 91 -13.17 11.18 -6.45
CA SER A 91 -13.46 10.52 -7.73
C SER A 91 -14.28 9.25 -7.54
N TYR A 92 -13.97 8.43 -6.53
CA TYR A 92 -14.72 7.21 -6.26
C TYR A 92 -16.14 7.50 -5.79
N ALA A 93 -16.35 8.51 -4.93
CA ALA A 93 -17.68 8.90 -4.49
C ALA A 93 -18.58 9.29 -5.67
N LYS A 94 -18.07 10.17 -6.55
CA LYS A 94 -18.79 10.71 -7.71
C LYS A 94 -18.97 9.70 -8.84
N ASN A 95 -17.90 8.95 -9.16
CA ASN A 95 -17.84 8.19 -10.41
C ASN A 95 -17.73 6.67 -10.21
N LYS A 96 -17.59 6.20 -8.96
CA LYS A 96 -17.31 4.80 -8.60
C LYS A 96 -15.98 4.26 -9.16
N PHE A 97 -15.02 5.14 -9.46
CA PHE A 97 -13.65 4.79 -9.84
C PHE A 97 -12.64 5.90 -9.42
N PRO A 98 -11.34 5.60 -9.24
CA PRO A 98 -10.70 4.30 -9.43
C PRO A 98 -10.95 3.30 -8.29
N VAL A 99 -10.84 2.00 -8.60
CA VAL A 99 -10.68 0.94 -7.59
C VAL A 99 -9.18 0.69 -7.39
N VAL A 100 -8.76 0.56 -6.14
CA VAL A 100 -7.36 0.29 -5.77
C VAL A 100 -7.14 -1.19 -5.54
N HIS A 101 -6.13 -1.76 -6.19
CA HIS A 101 -5.72 -3.16 -6.08
C HIS A 101 -4.32 -3.27 -5.47
N GLY A 102 -4.07 -4.35 -4.74
CA GLY A 102 -2.76 -4.67 -4.17
C GLY A 102 -2.30 -6.03 -4.66
N TRP A 103 -1.23 -6.06 -5.46
CA TRP A 103 -0.67 -7.28 -6.03
C TRP A 103 0.78 -7.49 -5.59
N VAL A 104 1.22 -8.75 -5.60
CA VAL A 104 2.63 -9.11 -5.40
C VAL A 104 3.08 -10.02 -6.54
N PHE A 105 4.15 -9.62 -7.22
CA PHE A 105 4.77 -10.40 -8.28
C PHE A 105 5.83 -11.38 -7.74
N GLY A 106 5.76 -12.64 -8.17
CA GLY A 106 6.78 -13.65 -7.90
C GLY A 106 7.79 -13.75 -9.05
N PHE A 107 9.08 -13.52 -8.78
CA PHE A 107 10.11 -13.72 -9.80
C PHE A 107 10.41 -15.20 -10.09
N GLN A 108 10.09 -16.08 -9.15
CA GLN A 108 10.39 -17.52 -9.25
C GLN A 108 9.47 -18.21 -10.25
N ASP A 109 8.21 -17.78 -10.33
CA ASP A 109 7.15 -18.38 -11.14
C ASP A 109 6.54 -17.42 -12.17
N GLY A 110 6.82 -16.12 -12.08
CA GLY A 110 6.28 -15.10 -12.97
C GLY A 110 4.81 -14.78 -12.72
N LEU A 111 4.24 -15.21 -11.59
CA LEU A 111 2.82 -15.06 -11.30
C LEU A 111 2.54 -13.79 -10.49
N LEU A 112 1.35 -13.23 -10.70
CA LEU A 112 0.78 -12.18 -9.87
C LEU A 112 -0.14 -12.80 -8.82
N LYS A 113 0.16 -12.55 -7.55
CA LYS A 113 -0.73 -12.84 -6.43
C LYS A 113 -1.56 -11.61 -6.12
N ASP A 114 -2.88 -11.74 -6.21
CA ASP A 114 -3.81 -10.72 -5.71
C ASP A 114 -3.97 -10.85 -4.20
N LEU A 115 -3.72 -9.76 -3.46
CA LEU A 115 -3.87 -9.72 -2.01
C LEU A 115 -5.33 -9.54 -1.56
N GLN A 116 -6.29 -9.43 -2.50
CA GLN A 116 -7.72 -9.31 -2.21
C GLN A 116 -8.01 -8.14 -1.26
N VAL A 117 -7.46 -6.97 -1.60
CA VAL A 117 -7.65 -5.74 -0.80
C VAL A 117 -9.14 -5.37 -0.79
N ASP A 118 -9.77 -5.35 0.39
CA ASP A 118 -11.13 -4.84 0.58
C ASP A 118 -11.15 -3.30 0.47
N PHE A 119 -11.10 -2.81 -0.76
CA PHE A 119 -11.10 -1.38 -1.04
C PHE A 119 -12.33 -0.66 -0.43
N PRO A 120 -13.58 -1.14 -0.59
CA PRO A 120 -14.74 -0.51 0.04
C PRO A 120 -14.66 -0.47 1.57
N GLY A 121 -14.22 -1.56 2.23
CA GLY A 121 -14.03 -1.59 3.68
C GLY A 121 -12.95 -0.63 4.15
N MET A 122 -11.80 -0.63 3.48
CA MET A 122 -10.70 0.26 3.76
C MET A 122 -11.10 1.74 3.63
N LEU A 123 -11.87 2.09 2.60
CA LEU A 123 -12.39 3.45 2.43
C LEU A 123 -13.33 3.84 3.59
N ARG A 124 -14.27 2.96 3.97
CA ARG A 124 -15.17 3.21 5.10
C ARG A 124 -14.40 3.46 6.41
N ASP A 125 -13.34 2.68 6.65
CA ASP A 125 -12.51 2.85 7.86
C ASP A 125 -11.77 4.19 7.89
N ILE A 126 -11.24 4.65 6.74
CA ILE A 126 -10.60 5.96 6.62
C ILE A 126 -11.61 7.10 6.83
N GLN A 127 -12.80 6.96 6.25
CA GLN A 127 -13.86 7.98 6.33
C GLN A 127 -14.41 8.18 7.75
N LYS A 128 -14.15 7.28 8.71
CA LYS A 128 -14.54 7.48 10.12
C LYS A 128 -14.06 8.81 10.71
N ILE A 129 -12.89 9.29 10.29
CA ILE A 129 -12.32 10.56 10.76
C ILE A 129 -11.85 11.50 9.64
N TYR A 130 -11.82 11.02 8.39
CA TYR A 130 -11.36 11.79 7.24
C TYR A 130 -12.28 11.57 6.02
N ASN A 131 -13.53 12.00 6.15
CA ASN A 131 -14.51 11.91 5.07
C ASN A 131 -14.51 13.18 4.20
N LEU A 132 -14.03 13.07 2.96
CA LEU A 132 -13.99 14.17 2.00
C LEU A 132 -15.11 14.13 0.95
N THR A 133 -16.08 13.23 1.12
CA THR A 133 -17.18 13.05 0.16
C THR A 133 -18.42 13.87 0.50
N ASP A 134 -18.49 14.38 1.74
CA ASP A 134 -19.68 15.04 2.29
C ASP A 134 -19.58 16.58 2.25
N SER A 135 -18.48 17.12 1.71
CA SER A 135 -18.32 18.57 1.49
C SER A 135 -19.03 19.02 0.21
N SER A 136 -20.35 18.91 0.22
CA SER A 136 -21.23 19.86 -0.46
C SER A 136 -21.70 20.88 0.55
N ALA A 137 -20.87 21.91 0.74
CA ALA A 137 -21.31 23.25 1.08
C ALA A 137 -21.25 24.08 -0.21
#